data_AF-V5EMK7-F1
#
_entry.id   AF-V5EMK7-F1
#
_cell.length_a   1.000
_cell.length_b   1.000
_cell.length_c   1.000
_cell.angle_alpha   90.00
_cell.angle_beta   90.00
_cell.angle_gamma   90.00
#
_symmetry.space_group_name_H-M   'P 1'
#
loop_
_entity.id
_entity.type
_entity.pdbx_description
1 polymer ?
#
loop_
_entity_poly.entity_id
_entity_poly.type
_entity_poly.pdbx_seq_one_letter_code
_entity_poly.pdbx_strand_id
1 'polypeptide(L)' 'MLKFIINIENGEPDILSSVADKSLMILSLDGQLLARYEPPLDGWTHDKLTQLASEFPHQWDYCGADALLGESFIGSTEI' A
#
# COMPACT_ATOMS: atom_id res chain seq x y z
N MET A 1 -8.96 3.33 8.18
CA MET A 1 -8.57 2.16 7.37
C MET A 1 -7.66 2.67 6.26
N LEU A 2 -6.48 2.09 6.09
CA LEU A 2 -5.56 2.47 5.01
C LEU A 2 -6.22 2.21 3.65
N LYS A 3 -6.22 3.22 2.78
CA LYS A 3 -6.77 3.12 1.42
C LYS A 3 -5.65 3.16 0.40
N PHE A 4 -5.73 2.29 -0.60
CA PHE A 4 -4.79 2.29 -1.71
C PHE A 4 -5.33 3.13 -2.86
N ILE A 5 -4.50 4.04 -3.37
CA ILE A 5 -4.75 4.83 -4.59
C ILE A 5 -4.11 4.11 -5.77
N ILE A 6 -4.66 2.94 -6.04
CA ILE A 6 -4.21 2.06 -7.12
C ILE A 6 -5.32 1.85 -8.16
N ASN A 7 -6.39 2.65 -8.05
CA ASN A 7 -7.52 2.55 -8.94
C ASN A 7 -7.09 3.06 -10.30
N ILE A 8 -7.12 2.18 -11.30
CA ILE A 8 -6.91 2.55 -12.69
C ILE A 8 -8.30 2.95 -13.20
N GLU A 9 -8.67 4.24 -13.12
CA GLU A 9 -9.80 4.69 -13.92
C GLU A 9 -9.39 4.71 -15.39
N ASN A 10 -10.35 4.44 -16.29
CA ASN A 10 -10.15 4.16 -17.71
C ASN A 10 -9.25 5.21 -18.42
N GLY A 11 -7.94 4.95 -18.52
CA GLY A 11 -6.94 5.85 -19.10
C GLY A 11 -5.76 6.24 -18.20
N GLU A 12 -5.77 5.86 -16.91
CA GLU A 12 -4.64 6.12 -16.01
C GLU A 12 -3.49 5.11 -16.20
N PRO A 13 -2.23 5.56 -16.00
CA PRO A 13 -1.09 4.67 -16.04
C PRO A 13 -1.18 3.65 -14.91
N ASP A 14 -0.98 2.38 -15.26
CA ASP A 14 -0.92 1.29 -14.29
C ASP A 14 0.35 1.44 -13.42
N ILE A 15 0.18 2.05 -12.25
CA ILE A 15 1.25 2.26 -11.28
C ILE A 15 1.72 0.91 -10.75
N LEU A 16 0.80 -0.06 -10.60
CA LEU A 16 1.08 -1.35 -9.99
C LEU A 16 1.96 -2.24 -10.87
N SER A 17 1.69 -2.36 -12.17
CA SER A 17 2.42 -3.36 -12.99
C SER A 17 3.93 -3.12 -13.08
N SER A 18 4.41 -1.89 -12.86
CA SER A 18 5.85 -1.59 -12.83
C SER A 18 6.51 -1.84 -11.46
N VAL A 19 5.73 -1.94 -10.38
CA VAL A 19 6.23 -2.10 -9.00
C VAL A 19 5.58 -3.27 -8.23
N ALA A 20 4.78 -4.10 -8.89
CA ALA A 20 4.06 -5.22 -8.28
C ALA A 20 5.00 -6.27 -7.66
N ASP A 21 6.24 -6.34 -8.13
CA ASP A 21 7.31 -7.21 -7.63
C ASP A 21 8.13 -6.56 -6.49
N LYS A 22 7.75 -5.36 -6.02
CA LYS A 22 8.46 -4.67 -4.93
C LYS A 22 7.84 -4.96 -3.58
N SER A 23 8.65 -4.86 -2.54
CA SER A 23 8.18 -4.99 -1.16
C SER A 23 7.25 -3.82 -0.82
N LEU A 24 6.14 -4.13 -0.15
CA LEU A 24 5.23 -3.15 0.42
C LEU A 24 5.80 -2.70 1.77
N MET A 25 5.93 -1.39 1.96
CA MET A 25 6.36 -0.76 3.19
C MET A 25 5.23 0.12 3.72
N ILE A 26 4.91 -0.06 4.99
CA ILE A 26 3.98 0.80 5.71
C ILE A 26 4.82 1.70 6.62
N LEU A 27 4.70 3.00 6.44
CA LEU A 27 5.39 4.03 7.20
C LEU A 27 4.40 4.78 8.09
N SER A 28 4.83 5.26 9.25
CA SER A 28 4.09 6.28 10.00
C SER A 28 4.20 7.62 9.26
N LEU A 29 3.35 8.58 9.64
CA LEU A 29 3.44 9.96 9.12
C LEU A 29 4.78 10.65 9.45
N ASP A 30 5.48 10.18 10.48
CA ASP A 30 6.83 10.63 10.84
C ASP A 30 7.95 9.90 10.05
N GLY A 31 7.58 9.03 9.08
CA GLY A 31 8.51 8.26 8.26
C GLY A 31 9.10 7.03 8.93
N GLN A 32 8.57 6.58 10.08
CA GLN A 32 9.04 5.37 10.74
C GLN A 32 8.46 4.13 10.06
N LEU A 33 9.31 3.13 9.76
CA LEU A 33 8.83 1.84 9.25
C LEU A 33 7.99 1.10 10.30
N LEU A 34 6.69 0.94 10.01
CA LEU A 34 5.73 0.22 10.84
C LEU A 34 5.65 -1.26 10.44
N ALA A 35 5.63 -1.55 9.15
CA ALA A 35 5.57 -2.92 8.63
C ALA A 35 6.20 -3.03 7.24
N ARG A 36 6.63 -4.24 6.89
CA ARG A 36 7.14 -4.59 5.57
C ARG A 36 6.60 -5.94 5.15
N TYR A 37 6.11 -6.04 3.92
CA TYR A 37 5.61 -7.27 3.32
C TYR A 37 6.35 -7.55 2.02
N GLU A 38 6.83 -8.78 1.87
CA GLU A 38 7.47 -9.22 0.63
C GLU A 38 6.42 -9.46 -0.46
N PRO A 39 6.76 -9.20 -1.73
CA PRO A 39 5.84 -9.35 -2.84
C PRO A 39 5.39 -10.82 -2.98
N PRO A 40 4.12 -11.06 -3.33
CA PRO A 40 3.65 -12.37 -3.77
C PRO A 40 4.43 -12.85 -5.02
N LEU A 41 4.46 -14.17 -5.25
CA LEU A 41 5.13 -14.76 -6.43
C LEU A 41 4.64 -14.20 -7.77
N ASP A 42 3.37 -13.84 -7.83
CA ASP A 42 2.66 -13.26 -8.97
C ASP A 42 2.45 -11.74 -8.82
N GLY A 43 3.13 -11.12 -7.84
CA GLY A 43 3.09 -9.68 -7.57
C GLY A 43 1.85 -9.21 -6.82
N TRP A 44 1.89 -7.94 -6.41
CA TRP A 44 0.78 -7.25 -5.78
C TRP A 44 -0.35 -7.00 -6.78
N THR A 45 -1.57 -7.26 -6.34
CA THR A 45 -2.80 -6.89 -7.05
C THR A 45 -3.69 -6.06 -6.13
N HIS A 46 -4.66 -5.37 -6.71
CA HIS A 46 -5.63 -4.59 -5.93
C HIS A 46 -6.31 -5.42 -4.85
N ASP A 47 -6.75 -6.63 -5.20
CA ASP A 47 -7.43 -7.53 -4.26
C ASP A 47 -6.52 -7.95 -3.10
N LYS A 48 -5.26 -8.29 -3.38
CA LYS A 48 -4.30 -8.70 -2.34
C LYS A 48 -3.97 -7.55 -1.40
N LEU A 49 -3.78 -6.35 -1.93
CA LEU A 49 -3.53 -5.16 -1.13
C LEU A 49 -4.75 -4.85 -0.25
N THR A 50 -5.95 -4.87 -0.82
CA THR A 50 -7.21 -4.62 -0.09
C THR A 50 -7.43 -5.67 1.01
N GLN A 51 -7.19 -6.95 0.71
CA GLN A 51 -7.26 -8.01 1.71
C GLN A 51 -6.25 -7.77 2.83
N LEU A 52 -5.00 -7.44 2.49
CA LEU A 52 -3.95 -7.17 3.46
C LEU A 52 -4.28 -5.95 4.34
N ALA A 53 -4.86 -4.89 3.79
CA ALA A 53 -5.28 -3.73 4.58
C ALA A 53 -6.35 -4.05 5.62
N SER A 54 -7.18 -5.08 5.39
CA SER A 54 -8.15 -5.55 6.40
C SER A 54 -7.47 -6.22 7.61
N GLU A 55 -6.23 -6.66 7.46
CA GLU A 55 -5.42 -7.29 8.52
C GLU A 55 -4.58 -6.27 9.30
N PHE A 56 -4.58 -4.99 8.88
CA PHE A 56 -3.76 -3.98 9.52
C PHE A 56 -4.26 -3.62 10.93
N PRO A 57 -3.34 -3.32 11.87
CA PRO A 57 -3.71 -2.90 13.21
C PRO A 57 -4.58 -1.63 13.18
N HIS A 58 -5.74 -1.67 13.84
CA HIS A 58 -6.65 -0.51 13.93
C HIS A 58 -6.00 0.75 14.51
N GLN A 59 -4.89 0.63 15.25
CA GLN A 59 -4.13 1.77 15.76
C GLN A 59 -3.64 2.70 14.64
N TRP A 60 -3.35 2.15 13.45
CA TRP A 60 -2.87 2.95 12.31
C TRP A 60 -3.95 3.91 11.79
N ASP A 61 -5.22 3.62 12.02
CA ASP A 61 -6.32 4.52 11.66
C ASP A 61 -6.33 5.81 12.50
N TYR A 62 -5.69 5.80 13.67
CA TYR A 62 -5.58 6.95 14.56
C TYR A 62 -4.23 7.64 14.45
N CYS A 63 -3.15 6.86 14.34
CA CYS A 63 -1.78 7.40 14.26
C CYS A 63 -1.41 7.87 12.85
N GLY A 64 -2.13 7.40 11.84
CA GLY A 64 -1.81 7.65 10.44
C GLY A 64 -0.70 6.74 9.93
N ALA A 65 -0.84 6.28 8.68
CA ALA A 65 0.17 5.49 8.00
C ALA A 65 0.10 5.66 6.48
N ASP A 66 1.27 5.67 5.86
CA ASP A 66 1.47 5.69 4.41
C ASP A 66 1.90 4.31 3.91
N ALA A 67 1.43 3.94 2.72
CA ALA A 67 1.80 2.72 2.02
C ALA A 67 2.66 3.04 0.80
N LEU A 68 3.86 2.45 0.76
CA LEU A 68 4.79 2.54 -0.35
C LEU A 68 5.05 1.15 -0.93
N LEU A 69 5.07 1.04 -2.25
CA LEU A 69 5.50 -0.15 -2.98
C LEU A 69 6.86 0.12 -3.61
N GLY A 70 7.92 -0.41 -3.01
CA GLY A 70 9.28 0.06 -3.32
C GLY A 70 9.43 1.55 -2.98
N GLU A 71 9.61 2.40 -3.99
CA GLU A 71 9.73 3.86 -3.82
C GLU A 71 8.45 4.62 -4.20
N SER A 72 7.42 3.90 -4.67
CA SER A 72 6.18 4.50 -5.14
C SER A 72 5.15 4.58 -4.01
N PHE A 73 4.63 5.78 -3.75
CA PHE A 73 3.48 5.96 -2.87
C PHE A 73 2.23 5.36 -3.53
N ILE A 74 1.53 4.48 -2.81
CA ILE A 74 0.35 3.76 -3.34
C ILE A 74 -0.87 3.86 -2.43
N GLY A 75 -0.80 4.58 -1.31
CA GLY A 75 -1.93 4.69 -0.40
C GLY A 75 -1.58 5.33 0.93
N SER A 76 -2.61 5.75 1.67
CA SER A 76 -2.47 6.27 3.02
C SER A 76 -3.80 6.17 3.78
N THR A 77 -3.74 6.32 5.10
CA THR A 77 -4.91 6.46 5.97
C THR A 77 -5.55 7.85 5.90
N GLU A 78 -4.84 8.87 5.39
CA GLU A 78 -5.31 10.27 5.36
C GLU A 78 -6.11 10.65 4.09
N ILE A 79 -6.53 9.66 3.30
CA ILE A 79 -7.13 9.85 1.96
C ILE A 79 -8.59 9.39 1.92
#